data_AF-A0AAF0RYN7-F1
#
_entry.id   AF-A0AAF0RYN7-F1
#
_cell.length_a   1.000
_cell.length_b   1.000
_cell.length_c   1.000
_cell.angle_alpha   90.00
_cell.angle_beta   90.00
_cell.angle_gamma   90.00
#
_symmetry.space_group_name_H-M   'P 1'
#
loop_
_entity.id
_entity.type
_entity.pdbx_description
1 polymer ?
#
loop_
_entity_poly.entity_id
_entity_poly.type
_entity_poly.pdbx_seq_one_letter_code
_entity_poly.pdbx_strand_id
1 'polypeptide(L)'
;MPDSTPPLRFRTPPGWPTPSADWADLYEGAEPAAGWTPADDLPTAPAGWVFWVPTRVLRRSVGRGATAALVVGAAVTLASFLVLCVLWVADGPAVLALAPLIAGVALWVVGAFRYADGVVAAVGRVRDRSAARRADALSAHAVAAHPDANQAAALAASSADAWSVPSARPFVEGPPSRSVPRVQRVLVSVTAGVAAAVLVAGASLAVLPLVPDVQEVAAQVFGSSDPGAGGSDDPQQPEWSSDDGHTNVTWLAGDDEWEGTCDTTPGDATCDAYEIDTDRSCTAVVTVGFFTSADDDEPSRVEERTVALTADVPLVLVENHDEEVSDVGDVSCVTDGGADADRVSATQRAEDHVDTDVPAGCEQEGCVAFAVTAPDDCAAAAVQFRVAAAIGTVAAPHDLAVVTALRSGRATDVFVGGTDDASDVVAGGVTCRATDDTGSSQTS
;
A
#
# COMPACT_ATOMS: atom_id res chain seq x y z
N MET A 1 -7.72 2.64 26.72
CA MET A 1 -6.30 2.73 27.13
C MET A 1 -5.70 3.82 26.25
N PRO A 2 -4.95 4.82 26.73
CA PRO A 2 -4.46 5.87 25.84
C PRO A 2 -3.52 5.25 24.78
N ASP A 3 -3.76 5.58 23.51
CA ASP A 3 -2.99 5.14 22.33
C ASP A 3 -1.49 5.22 22.62
N SER A 4 -0.82 4.07 22.57
CA SER A 4 0.63 3.96 22.76
C SER A 4 1.40 3.95 21.44
N THR A 5 0.74 4.17 20.31
CA THR A 5 1.35 4.11 18.98
C THR A 5 2.39 5.22 18.80
N PRO A 6 3.67 4.89 18.57
CA PRO A 6 4.71 5.90 18.41
C PRO A 6 4.48 6.68 17.09
N PRO A 7 4.74 8.00 17.09
CA PRO A 7 4.73 8.82 15.86
C PRO A 7 5.61 8.27 14.72
N LEU A 8 6.71 7.60 15.04
CA LEU A 8 7.60 6.97 14.06
C LEU A 8 7.73 5.48 14.35
N ARG A 9 7.49 4.66 13.33
CA ARG A 9 7.69 3.20 13.40
C ARG A 9 9.09 2.85 12.92
N PHE A 10 9.82 2.06 13.69
CA PHE A 10 11.07 1.46 13.24
C PHE A 10 10.78 0.39 12.18
N ARG A 11 11.53 0.35 11.08
CA ARG A 11 11.42 -0.73 10.08
C ARG A 11 12.60 -1.68 10.21
N THR A 12 12.40 -2.89 10.71
CA THR A 12 13.48 -3.89 10.75
C THR A 12 13.81 -4.36 9.32
N PRO A 13 15.02 -4.17 8.80
CA PRO A 13 15.36 -4.66 7.47
C PRO A 13 15.52 -6.19 7.47
N PRO A 14 15.36 -6.86 6.31
CA PRO A 14 15.44 -8.31 6.21
C PRO A 14 16.75 -8.88 6.78
N GLY A 15 16.60 -9.90 7.62
CA GLY A 15 17.72 -10.58 8.28
C GLY A 15 18.26 -9.87 9.52
N TRP A 16 17.74 -8.70 9.92
CA TRP A 16 18.06 -8.09 11.20
C TRP A 16 17.10 -8.57 12.29
N PRO A 17 17.54 -8.65 13.55
CA PRO A 17 16.64 -8.87 14.67
C PRO A 17 15.78 -7.63 14.93
N THR A 18 14.55 -7.83 15.36
CA THR A 18 13.68 -6.74 15.81
C THR A 18 14.18 -6.18 17.14
N PRO A 19 14.42 -4.87 17.26
CA PRO A 19 14.86 -4.28 18.51
C PRO A 19 13.75 -4.30 19.56
N SER A 20 14.13 -4.19 20.83
CA SER A 20 13.17 -4.08 21.94
C SER A 20 12.34 -2.79 21.84
N ALA A 21 11.11 -2.85 22.34
CA ALA A 21 10.19 -1.70 22.34
C ALA A 21 10.79 -0.48 23.09
N ASP A 22 11.48 -0.73 24.20
CA ASP A 22 12.16 0.33 24.97
C ASP A 22 13.25 1.01 24.16
N TRP A 23 14.00 0.24 23.36
CA TRP A 23 14.98 0.80 22.45
C TRP A 23 14.31 1.62 21.36
N ALA A 24 13.24 1.13 20.75
CA ALA A 24 12.51 1.85 19.72
C ALA A 24 11.93 3.19 20.23
N ASP A 25 11.37 3.23 21.45
CA ASP A 25 10.85 4.47 22.07
C ASP A 25 11.96 5.48 22.41
N LEU A 26 13.08 4.99 22.98
CA LEU A 26 14.23 5.84 23.28
C LEU A 26 14.87 6.39 22.01
N TYR A 27 15.01 5.58 20.96
CA TYR A 27 15.70 5.95 19.72
C TYR A 27 14.78 6.51 18.64
N GLU A 28 13.50 6.72 18.92
CA GLU A 28 12.50 7.19 17.96
C GLU A 28 12.98 8.44 17.17
N GLY A 29 13.02 8.32 15.84
CA GLY A 29 13.49 9.36 14.92
C GLY A 29 15.00 9.59 14.86
N ALA A 30 15.80 8.84 15.62
CA ALA A 30 17.25 8.87 15.57
C ALA A 30 17.76 7.90 14.51
N GLU A 31 18.60 8.37 13.61
CA GLU A 31 19.14 7.54 12.56
C GLU A 31 20.60 7.21 12.83
N PRO A 32 21.07 6.03 12.41
CA PRO A 32 22.44 5.64 12.64
C PRO A 32 23.39 6.38 11.69
N ALA A 33 24.67 6.41 12.03
CA ALA A 33 25.71 6.85 11.12
C ALA A 33 25.71 6.02 9.82
N ALA A 34 26.04 6.64 8.68
CA ALA A 34 26.09 5.96 7.40
C ALA A 34 27.01 4.72 7.46
N GLY A 35 26.48 3.56 7.05
CA GLY A 35 27.20 2.28 7.07
C GLY A 35 27.20 1.56 8.42
N TRP A 36 26.44 2.03 9.42
CA TRP A 36 26.24 1.31 10.67
C TRP A 36 25.34 0.08 10.47
N THR A 37 25.69 -1.01 11.14
CA THR A 37 24.90 -2.24 11.26
C THR A 37 24.86 -2.65 12.75
N PRO A 38 23.76 -3.28 13.22
CA PRO A 38 23.64 -3.65 14.62
C PRO A 38 24.62 -4.75 15.02
N ALA A 39 25.02 -5.66 14.12
CA ALA A 39 26.08 -6.63 14.37
C ALA A 39 26.95 -6.84 13.11
N ASP A 40 28.13 -7.43 13.30
CA ASP A 40 29.15 -7.61 12.25
C ASP A 40 28.74 -8.64 11.19
N ASP A 41 27.90 -9.58 11.57
CA ASP A 41 27.42 -10.71 10.79
C ASP A 41 26.07 -10.48 10.12
N LEU A 42 25.43 -9.34 10.39
CA LEU A 42 24.15 -8.97 9.78
C LEU A 42 24.35 -8.40 8.37
N PRO A 43 23.41 -8.67 7.45
CA PRO A 43 23.46 -8.09 6.10
C PRO A 43 23.42 -6.57 6.17
N THR A 44 24.02 -5.90 5.17
CA THR A 44 23.89 -4.45 5.06
C THR A 44 22.44 -4.09 4.76
N ALA A 45 21.93 -3.00 5.34
CA ALA A 45 20.59 -2.53 5.04
C ALA A 45 20.42 -2.31 3.52
N PRO A 46 19.27 -2.69 2.92
CA PRO A 46 19.04 -2.55 1.49
C PRO A 46 19.15 -1.11 0.98
N ALA A 47 19.42 -0.97 -0.32
CA ALA A 47 19.47 0.35 -0.95
C ALA A 47 18.09 1.01 -0.91
N GLY A 48 17.98 2.19 -0.30
CA GLY A 48 16.72 2.93 -0.20
C GLY A 48 15.90 2.62 1.05
N TRP A 49 16.30 1.65 1.86
CA TRP A 49 15.68 1.38 3.15
C TRP A 49 15.70 2.61 4.06
N VAL A 50 14.60 2.80 4.79
CA VAL A 50 14.38 3.93 5.71
C VAL A 50 14.25 3.42 7.14
N PHE A 51 15.04 4.00 8.03
CA PHE A 51 15.12 3.58 9.43
C PHE A 51 13.82 3.83 10.21
N TRP A 52 13.14 4.94 9.90
CA TRP A 52 11.89 5.37 10.52
C TRP A 52 10.85 5.72 9.47
N VAL A 53 9.61 5.26 9.67
CA VAL A 53 8.48 5.62 8.83
C VAL A 53 7.44 6.42 9.63
N PRO A 54 6.92 7.53 9.08
CA PRO A 54 5.79 8.26 9.65
C PRO A 54 4.55 7.38 9.83
N THR A 55 4.07 7.26 11.07
CA THR A 55 2.76 6.64 11.32
C THR A 55 1.61 7.62 11.04
N ARG A 56 0.37 7.14 11.10
CA ARG A 56 -0.82 7.99 10.99
C ARG A 56 -0.84 9.06 12.10
N VAL A 57 -0.36 8.74 13.30
CA VAL A 57 -0.23 9.68 14.44
C VAL A 57 0.63 10.89 14.09
N LEU A 58 1.78 10.70 13.46
CA LEU A 58 2.64 11.81 13.05
C LEU A 58 1.97 12.65 11.95
N ARG A 59 1.34 12.00 10.95
CA ARG A 59 0.63 12.69 9.87
C ARG A 59 -0.53 13.53 10.41
N ARG A 60 -1.29 13.04 11.40
CA ARG A 60 -2.36 13.78 12.10
C ARG A 60 -1.83 14.97 12.92
N SER A 61 -0.57 14.93 13.36
CA SER A 61 0.07 16.05 14.07
C SER A 61 0.41 17.24 13.16
N VAL A 62 0.34 17.05 11.84
CA VAL A 62 0.47 18.14 10.85
C VAL A 62 -0.75 19.04 10.97
N GLY A 63 -0.53 20.35 11.03
CA GLY A 63 -1.61 21.31 11.26
C GLY A 63 -2.73 21.19 10.22
N ARG A 64 -3.98 21.07 10.69
CA ARG A 64 -5.19 20.96 9.84
C ARG A 64 -5.28 22.02 8.75
N GLY A 65 -4.70 23.20 8.96
CA GLY A 65 -4.67 24.27 7.96
C GLY A 65 -3.86 23.94 6.70
N ALA A 66 -2.81 23.12 6.79
CA ALA A 66 -2.04 22.68 5.64
C ALA A 66 -2.82 21.65 4.81
N THR A 67 -3.41 20.65 5.49
CA THR A 67 -4.28 19.65 4.86
C THR A 67 -5.51 20.30 4.24
N ALA A 68 -6.17 21.22 4.94
CA ALA A 68 -7.32 21.94 4.41
C ALA A 68 -6.95 22.78 3.17
N ALA A 69 -5.79 23.46 3.17
CA ALA A 69 -5.34 24.20 1.99
C ALA A 69 -5.06 23.27 0.80
N LEU A 70 -4.46 22.10 1.03
CA LEU A 70 -4.22 21.10 0.00
C LEU A 70 -5.54 20.58 -0.61
N VAL A 71 -6.47 20.14 0.24
CA VAL A 71 -7.76 19.58 -0.18
C VAL A 71 -8.64 20.63 -0.84
N VAL A 72 -8.76 21.82 -0.26
CA VAL A 72 -9.54 22.93 -0.86
C VAL A 72 -8.92 23.37 -2.18
N GLY A 73 -7.58 23.44 -2.26
CA GLY A 73 -6.88 23.75 -3.50
C GLY A 73 -7.17 22.74 -4.61
N ALA A 74 -7.09 21.44 -4.30
CA ALA A 74 -7.41 20.37 -5.24
C ALA A 74 -8.88 20.43 -5.68
N ALA A 75 -9.82 20.54 -4.73
CA ALA A 75 -11.25 20.61 -5.02
C ALA A 75 -11.62 21.84 -5.88
N VAL A 76 -11.07 23.01 -5.57
CA VAL A 76 -11.29 24.24 -6.36
C VAL A 76 -10.70 24.10 -7.75
N THR A 77 -9.53 23.46 -7.89
CA THR A 77 -8.90 23.20 -9.19
C THR A 77 -9.81 22.31 -10.04
N LEU A 78 -10.26 21.18 -9.49
CA LEU A 78 -11.11 20.22 -10.18
C LEU A 78 -12.46 20.84 -10.58
N ALA A 79 -13.13 21.52 -9.65
CA ALA A 79 -14.40 22.20 -9.92
C ALA A 79 -14.25 23.30 -10.99
N SER A 80 -13.17 24.08 -10.93
CA SER A 80 -12.90 25.13 -11.92
C SER A 80 -12.60 24.56 -13.29
N PHE A 81 -11.88 23.44 -13.35
CA PHE A 81 -11.58 22.72 -14.59
C PHE A 81 -12.85 22.15 -15.22
N LEU A 82 -13.72 21.52 -14.42
CA LEU A 82 -15.03 21.03 -14.89
C LEU A 82 -15.92 22.15 -15.43
N VAL A 83 -16.01 23.29 -14.73
CA VAL A 83 -16.74 24.47 -15.21
C VAL A 83 -16.14 25.00 -16.51
N LEU A 84 -14.81 25.00 -16.63
CA LEU A 84 -14.13 25.40 -17.86
C LEU A 84 -14.51 24.47 -19.03
N CYS A 85 -14.52 23.15 -18.83
CA CYS A 85 -14.95 22.18 -19.83
C CYS A 85 -16.42 22.38 -20.23
N VAL A 86 -17.33 22.57 -19.28
CA VAL A 86 -18.76 22.81 -19.55
C VAL A 86 -18.96 24.11 -20.34
N LEU A 87 -18.29 25.20 -19.95
CA LEU A 87 -18.36 26.47 -20.67
C LEU A 87 -17.79 26.34 -22.08
N TRP A 88 -16.74 25.57 -22.26
CA TRP A 88 -16.16 25.31 -23.58
C TRP A 88 -17.12 24.53 -24.48
N VAL A 89 -17.74 23.45 -23.98
CA VAL A 89 -18.73 22.66 -24.75
C VAL A 89 -19.99 23.48 -25.10
N ALA A 90 -20.38 24.42 -24.24
CA ALA A 90 -21.57 25.25 -24.43
C ALA A 90 -21.33 26.55 -25.23
N ASP A 91 -20.15 26.72 -25.86
CA ASP A 91 -19.72 27.96 -26.50
C ASP A 91 -19.82 29.21 -25.60
N GLY A 92 -19.69 28.99 -24.28
CA GLY A 92 -19.71 30.02 -23.25
C GLY A 92 -18.34 30.69 -23.06
N PRO A 93 -18.27 31.77 -22.27
CA PRO A 93 -17.03 32.49 -22.01
C PRO A 93 -16.11 31.72 -21.04
N ALA A 94 -15.47 30.65 -21.52
CA ALA A 94 -14.58 29.76 -20.74
C ALA A 94 -13.42 30.50 -20.02
N VAL A 95 -12.99 31.65 -20.56
CA VAL A 95 -11.98 32.52 -19.92
C VAL A 95 -12.33 32.93 -18.48
N LEU A 96 -13.63 32.97 -18.13
CA LEU A 96 -14.07 33.30 -16.77
C LEU A 96 -13.69 32.23 -15.74
N ALA A 97 -13.52 30.97 -16.16
CA ALA A 97 -13.12 29.87 -15.29
C ALA A 97 -11.59 29.77 -15.08
N LEU A 98 -10.80 30.51 -15.87
CA LEU A 98 -9.34 30.44 -15.79
C LEU A 98 -8.78 31.07 -14.51
N ALA A 99 -9.38 32.17 -14.04
CA ALA A 99 -8.98 32.82 -12.80
C ALA A 99 -9.17 31.92 -11.55
N PRO A 100 -10.34 31.30 -11.31
CA PRO A 100 -10.50 30.37 -10.18
C PRO A 100 -9.67 29.09 -10.35
N LEU A 101 -9.42 28.61 -11.59
CA LEU A 101 -8.52 27.49 -11.84
C LEU A 101 -7.08 27.79 -11.39
N ILE A 102 -6.53 28.95 -11.79
CA ILE A 102 -5.19 29.39 -11.35
C ILE A 102 -5.13 29.53 -9.84
N ALA A 103 -6.16 30.12 -9.22
CA ALA A 103 -6.23 30.26 -7.77
C ALA A 103 -6.27 28.91 -7.05
N GLY A 104 -7.04 27.94 -7.56
CA GLY A 104 -7.08 26.57 -7.06
C GLY A 104 -5.73 25.89 -7.14
N VAL A 105 -5.08 25.95 -8.31
CA VAL A 105 -3.77 25.33 -8.53
C VAL A 105 -2.71 25.93 -7.61
N ALA A 106 -2.67 27.26 -7.47
CA ALA A 106 -1.74 27.93 -6.57
C ALA A 106 -1.96 27.51 -5.11
N LEU A 107 -3.23 27.41 -4.68
CA LEU A 107 -3.58 26.96 -3.35
C LEU A 107 -3.18 25.49 -3.11
N TRP A 108 -3.39 24.63 -4.11
CA TRP A 108 -3.03 23.21 -4.05
C TRP A 108 -1.53 23.02 -3.88
N VAL A 109 -0.72 23.68 -4.71
CA VAL A 109 0.75 23.63 -4.64
C VAL A 109 1.25 24.19 -3.29
N VAL A 110 0.73 25.33 -2.84
CA VAL A 110 1.10 25.90 -1.53
C VAL A 110 0.69 24.98 -0.38
N GLY A 111 -0.47 24.31 -0.50
CA GLY A 111 -0.92 23.28 0.43
C GLY A 111 0.06 22.12 0.53
N ALA A 112 0.52 21.60 -0.60
CA ALA A 112 1.52 20.52 -0.69
C ALA A 112 2.84 20.91 -0.01
N PHE A 113 3.37 22.12 -0.27
CA PHE A 113 4.57 22.60 0.39
C PHE A 113 4.40 22.72 1.91
N ARG A 114 3.28 23.33 2.37
CA ARG A 114 3.02 23.50 3.80
C ARG A 114 2.81 22.17 4.52
N TYR A 115 2.21 21.20 3.84
CA TYR A 115 2.04 19.86 4.36
C TYR A 115 3.40 19.17 4.53
N ALA A 116 4.24 19.20 3.47
CA ALA A 116 5.59 18.66 3.49
C ALA A 116 6.44 19.27 4.62
N ASP A 117 6.45 20.60 4.75
CA ASP A 117 7.17 21.30 5.82
C ASP A 117 6.63 20.93 7.21
N GLY A 118 5.32 20.76 7.32
CA GLY A 118 4.65 20.33 8.54
C GLY A 118 5.08 18.92 8.98
N VAL A 119 5.19 17.98 8.05
CA VAL A 119 5.69 16.62 8.29
C VAL A 119 7.15 16.68 8.76
N VAL A 120 8.02 17.41 8.03
CA VAL A 120 9.45 17.54 8.41
C VAL A 120 9.60 18.15 9.81
N ALA A 121 8.81 19.18 10.13
CA ALA A 121 8.82 19.79 11.45
C ALA A 121 8.29 18.83 12.53
N ALA A 122 7.30 17.99 12.22
CA ALA A 122 6.78 16.98 13.14
C ALA A 122 7.83 15.91 13.46
N VAL A 123 8.50 15.36 12.43
CA VAL A 123 9.62 14.43 12.59
C VAL A 123 10.71 15.06 13.47
N GLY A 124 11.08 16.32 13.20
CA GLY A 124 12.07 17.05 13.99
C GLY A 124 11.71 17.13 15.48
N ARG A 125 10.44 17.45 15.81
CA ARG A 125 9.97 17.49 17.21
C ARG A 125 10.04 16.14 17.90
N VAL A 126 9.72 15.05 17.19
CA VAL A 126 9.83 13.69 17.73
C VAL A 126 11.28 13.37 18.03
N ARG A 127 12.18 13.61 17.08
CA ARG A 127 13.62 13.40 17.27
C ARG A 127 14.17 14.21 18.45
N ASP A 128 13.84 15.49 18.56
CA ASP A 128 14.30 16.35 19.66
C ASP A 128 13.81 15.85 21.02
N ARG A 129 12.54 15.41 21.10
CA ARG A 129 11.95 14.83 22.31
C ARG A 129 12.67 13.53 22.70
N SER A 130 12.89 12.64 21.73
CA SER A 130 13.58 11.38 21.96
C SER A 130 15.03 11.59 22.37
N ALA A 131 15.74 12.54 21.74
CA ALA A 131 17.09 12.91 22.12
C ALA A 131 17.16 13.43 23.57
N ALA A 132 16.22 14.27 24.00
CA ALA A 132 16.13 14.71 25.38
C ALA A 132 15.87 13.54 26.35
N ARG A 133 14.92 12.65 26.03
CA ARG A 133 14.65 11.44 26.84
C ARG A 133 15.88 10.54 26.96
N ARG A 134 16.62 10.32 25.87
CA ARG A 134 17.87 9.54 25.88
C ARG A 134 18.92 10.18 26.78
N ALA A 135 19.12 11.50 26.67
CA ALA A 135 20.10 12.21 27.48
C ALA A 135 19.83 12.05 28.98
N ASP A 136 18.55 12.05 29.38
CA ASP A 136 18.14 11.95 30.77
C ASP A 136 18.10 10.51 31.30
N ALA A 137 17.55 9.57 30.52
CA ALA A 137 17.18 8.24 31.02
C ALA A 137 18.19 7.13 30.66
N LEU A 138 18.91 7.24 29.54
CA LEU A 138 19.66 6.11 28.98
C LEU A 138 20.75 5.59 29.93
N SER A 139 21.52 6.49 30.53
CA SER A 139 22.61 6.11 31.44
C SER A 139 22.09 5.45 32.72
N ALA A 140 21.01 5.98 33.31
CA ALA A 140 20.41 5.43 34.51
C ALA A 140 19.75 4.07 34.22
N HIS A 141 19.06 3.94 33.10
CA HIS A 141 18.41 2.70 32.67
C HIS A 141 19.43 1.59 32.42
N ALA A 142 20.52 1.89 31.69
CA ALA A 142 21.59 0.93 31.42
C ALA A 142 22.30 0.47 32.70
N VAL A 143 22.59 1.38 33.64
CA VAL A 143 23.22 1.03 34.93
C VAL A 143 22.27 0.20 35.80
N ALA A 144 20.96 0.47 35.77
CA ALA A 144 19.97 -0.31 36.51
C ALA A 144 19.83 -1.74 35.95
N ALA A 145 19.87 -1.90 34.62
CA ALA A 145 19.83 -3.20 33.96
C ALA A 145 21.12 -4.02 34.17
N HIS A 146 22.27 -3.35 34.28
CA HIS A 146 23.59 -3.99 34.44
C HIS A 146 24.37 -3.43 35.64
N PRO A 147 23.95 -3.72 36.88
CA PRO A 147 24.52 -3.10 38.09
C PRO A 147 25.99 -3.47 38.35
N ASP A 148 26.44 -4.62 37.83
CA ASP A 148 27.82 -5.11 38.00
C ASP A 148 28.79 -4.57 36.94
N ALA A 149 28.29 -3.84 35.93
CA ALA A 149 29.08 -3.28 34.86
C ALA A 149 29.43 -1.80 35.12
N ASN A 150 30.60 -1.36 34.66
CA ASN A 150 30.86 0.09 34.60
C ASN A 150 29.94 0.75 33.57
N GLN A 151 29.77 2.08 33.63
CA GLN A 151 28.81 2.80 32.77
C GLN A 151 28.95 2.50 31.26
N ALA A 152 30.18 2.43 30.75
CA ALA A 152 30.41 2.14 29.33
C ALA A 152 30.04 0.70 28.96
N ALA A 153 30.36 -0.27 29.83
CA ALA A 153 29.98 -1.67 29.65
C ALA A 153 28.47 -1.87 29.81
N ALA A 154 27.82 -1.14 30.71
CA ALA A 154 26.37 -1.18 30.90
C ALA A 154 25.62 -0.67 29.66
N LEU A 155 26.09 0.42 29.03
CA LEU A 155 25.52 0.94 27.79
C LEU A 155 25.70 -0.02 26.61
N ALA A 156 26.86 -0.68 26.53
CA ALA A 156 27.12 -1.69 25.50
C ALA A 156 26.23 -2.93 25.70
N ALA A 157 26.11 -3.43 26.92
CA ALA A 157 25.26 -4.57 27.25
C ALA A 157 23.78 -4.26 27.02
N SER A 158 23.31 -3.07 27.41
CA SER A 158 21.93 -2.64 27.15
C SER A 158 21.64 -2.52 25.64
N SER A 159 22.64 -2.13 24.83
CA SER A 159 22.50 -2.15 23.38
C SER A 159 22.45 -3.58 22.82
N ALA A 160 23.26 -4.50 23.33
CA ALA A 160 23.22 -5.92 22.95
C ALA A 160 21.87 -6.56 23.27
N ASP A 161 21.35 -6.32 24.48
CA ASP A 161 20.05 -6.83 24.93
C ASP A 161 18.91 -6.26 24.09
N ALA A 162 18.98 -4.96 23.72
CA ALA A 162 17.98 -4.33 22.88
C ALA A 162 17.81 -5.02 21.52
N TRP A 163 18.90 -5.51 20.91
CA TRP A 163 18.85 -6.20 19.62
C TRP A 163 18.80 -7.72 19.76
N SER A 164 18.77 -8.24 20.98
CA SER A 164 18.87 -9.68 21.26
C SER A 164 20.10 -10.36 20.64
N VAL A 165 21.21 -9.63 20.45
CA VAL A 165 22.47 -10.15 19.89
C VAL A 165 23.65 -9.83 20.81
N PRO A 166 24.43 -10.82 21.27
CA PRO A 166 25.56 -10.59 22.17
C PRO A 166 26.68 -9.72 21.58
N SER A 167 26.80 -9.69 20.24
CA SER A 167 27.80 -8.95 19.49
C SER A 167 27.30 -7.58 18.99
N ALA A 168 26.14 -7.09 19.47
CA ALA A 168 25.58 -5.88 18.90
C ALA A 168 26.49 -4.67 19.14
N ARG A 169 26.74 -3.91 18.07
CA ARG A 169 27.43 -2.62 18.12
C ARG A 169 26.51 -1.61 18.83
N PRO A 170 27.06 -0.76 19.71
CA PRO A 170 26.32 0.37 20.22
C PRO A 170 25.74 1.21 19.08
N PHE A 171 24.50 1.66 19.24
CA PHE A 171 23.91 2.58 18.28
C PHE A 171 24.65 3.92 18.32
N VAL A 172 25.12 4.37 17.15
CA VAL A 172 25.79 5.67 17.00
C VAL A 172 24.94 6.54 16.10
N GLU A 173 24.35 7.58 16.69
CA GLU A 173 23.49 8.51 15.95
C GLU A 173 24.28 9.29 14.89
N GLY A 174 23.76 9.29 13.67
CA GLY A 174 24.25 10.01 12.51
C GLY A 174 23.47 11.29 12.21
N PRO A 175 23.90 12.03 11.18
CA PRO A 175 23.10 13.14 10.66
C PRO A 175 21.75 12.62 10.13
N PRO A 176 20.65 13.40 10.24
CA PRO A 176 19.37 13.03 9.65
C PRO A 176 19.50 12.68 8.16
N SER A 177 18.86 11.60 7.76
CA SER A 177 18.75 11.20 6.38
C SER A 177 17.92 12.22 5.62
N ARG A 178 18.19 12.25 4.32
CA ARG A 178 17.44 13.06 3.38
C ARG A 178 16.26 12.30 2.78
N SER A 179 15.90 11.12 3.31
CA SER A 179 14.85 10.27 2.74
C SER A 179 13.47 10.93 2.83
N VAL A 180 13.07 11.37 4.03
CA VAL A 180 11.82 12.12 4.27
C VAL A 180 11.73 13.37 3.38
N PRO A 181 12.73 14.28 3.34
CA PRO A 181 12.65 15.43 2.44
C PRO A 181 12.75 15.05 0.95
N ARG A 182 13.29 13.87 0.58
CA ARG A 182 13.31 13.40 -0.81
C ARG A 182 11.93 12.93 -1.26
N VAL A 183 11.24 12.11 -0.47
CA VAL A 183 9.86 11.66 -0.76
C VAL A 183 8.93 12.86 -0.87
N GLN A 184 9.05 13.82 0.04
CA GLN A 184 8.26 15.04 0.01
C GLN A 184 8.57 15.92 -1.22
N ARG A 185 9.82 15.97 -1.68
CA ARG A 185 10.18 16.65 -2.94
C ARG A 185 9.56 15.97 -4.16
N VAL A 186 9.50 14.64 -4.16
CA VAL A 186 8.84 13.88 -5.23
C VAL A 186 7.35 14.25 -5.27
N LEU A 187 6.65 14.17 -4.12
CA LEU A 187 5.25 14.56 -4.02
C LEU A 187 5.02 15.97 -4.55
N VAL A 188 5.78 16.95 -4.05
CA VAL A 188 5.68 18.35 -4.50
C VAL A 188 5.96 18.49 -5.99
N SER A 189 6.95 17.76 -6.53
CA SER A 189 7.29 17.81 -7.96
C SER A 189 6.19 17.21 -8.84
N VAL A 190 5.57 16.11 -8.40
CA VAL A 190 4.45 15.47 -9.08
C VAL A 190 3.24 16.39 -9.05
N THR A 191 2.88 16.93 -7.88
CA THR A 191 1.77 17.89 -7.75
C THR A 191 1.99 19.12 -8.62
N ALA A 192 3.21 19.67 -8.65
CA ALA A 192 3.55 20.79 -9.53
C ALA A 192 3.46 20.43 -11.02
N GLY A 193 3.86 19.21 -11.40
CA GLY A 193 3.75 18.69 -12.77
C GLY A 193 2.29 18.55 -13.22
N VAL A 194 1.45 17.93 -12.40
CA VAL A 194 0.01 17.78 -12.66
C VAL A 194 -0.67 19.14 -12.73
N ALA A 195 -0.38 20.02 -11.77
CA ALA A 195 -0.85 21.41 -11.77
C ALA A 195 -0.49 22.15 -13.07
N ALA A 196 0.75 22.00 -13.55
CA ALA A 196 1.17 22.61 -14.80
C ALA A 196 0.41 22.04 -16.01
N ALA A 197 0.20 20.72 -16.06
CA ALA A 197 -0.58 20.08 -17.13
C ALA A 197 -2.02 20.59 -17.16
N VAL A 198 -2.68 20.66 -16.00
CA VAL A 198 -4.06 21.20 -15.86
C VAL A 198 -4.13 22.66 -16.33
N LEU A 199 -3.14 23.49 -15.97
CA LEU A 199 -3.10 24.88 -16.42
C LEU A 199 -2.87 25.00 -17.92
N VAL A 200 -2.00 24.18 -18.51
CA VAL A 200 -1.76 24.17 -19.96
C VAL A 200 -3.01 23.73 -20.70
N ALA A 201 -3.69 22.68 -20.24
CA ALA A 201 -4.95 22.21 -20.82
C ALA A 201 -6.05 23.28 -20.71
N GLY A 202 -6.26 23.85 -19.52
CA GLY A 202 -7.24 24.91 -19.30
C GLY A 202 -6.97 26.17 -20.13
N ALA A 203 -5.70 26.58 -20.26
CA ALA A 203 -5.32 27.71 -21.11
C ALA A 203 -5.52 27.40 -22.60
N SER A 204 -5.24 26.18 -23.05
CA SER A 204 -5.43 25.75 -24.44
C SER A 204 -6.92 25.78 -24.81
N LEU A 205 -7.77 25.21 -23.96
CA LEU A 205 -9.23 25.24 -24.13
C LEU A 205 -9.79 26.66 -24.14
N ALA A 206 -9.24 27.57 -23.34
CA ALA A 206 -9.71 28.96 -23.27
C ALA A 206 -9.30 29.84 -24.48
N VAL A 207 -8.28 29.44 -25.25
CA VAL A 207 -7.71 30.25 -26.35
C VAL A 207 -8.12 29.75 -27.74
N LEU A 208 -8.63 28.52 -27.87
CA LEU A 208 -9.07 27.98 -29.17
C LEU A 208 -10.25 28.80 -29.73
N PRO A 209 -10.11 29.46 -30.90
CA PRO A 209 -11.26 29.98 -31.63
C PRO A 209 -12.06 28.81 -32.23
N LEU A 210 -13.38 28.98 -32.33
CA LEU A 210 -14.34 28.15 -33.08
C LEU A 210 -13.96 28.06 -34.58
N VAL A 211 -12.88 27.34 -34.89
CA VAL A 211 -12.45 27.03 -36.26
C VAL A 211 -12.50 25.51 -36.43
N PRO A 212 -13.25 24.97 -37.41
CA PRO A 212 -13.52 23.53 -37.52
C PRO A 212 -12.32 22.61 -37.82
N ASP A 213 -11.09 23.10 -37.92
CA ASP A 213 -9.97 22.32 -38.50
C ASP A 213 -8.85 21.96 -37.50
N VAL A 214 -9.08 22.07 -36.18
CA VAL A 214 -8.06 21.66 -35.17
C VAL A 214 -8.17 20.18 -34.78
N GLN A 215 -9.20 19.46 -35.22
CA GLN A 215 -9.31 18.01 -34.99
C GLN A 215 -8.11 17.25 -35.57
N GLU A 216 -7.50 17.71 -36.66
CA GLU A 216 -6.36 17.02 -37.28
C GLU A 216 -5.03 17.20 -36.51
N VAL A 217 -4.85 18.30 -35.77
CA VAL A 217 -3.63 18.53 -34.97
C VAL A 217 -3.77 17.94 -33.56
N ALA A 218 -4.97 17.99 -32.98
CA ALA A 218 -5.27 17.28 -31.74
C ALA A 218 -5.23 15.76 -31.94
N ALA A 219 -5.78 15.23 -33.05
CA ALA A 219 -5.69 13.80 -33.36
C ALA A 219 -4.28 13.33 -33.75
N GLN A 220 -3.35 14.22 -34.11
CA GLN A 220 -1.97 13.85 -34.42
C GLN A 220 -1.02 13.95 -33.22
N VAL A 221 -1.41 14.69 -32.17
CA VAL A 221 -0.69 14.75 -30.88
C VAL A 221 -1.31 13.83 -29.82
N PHE A 222 -2.61 13.53 -29.92
CA PHE A 222 -3.37 12.64 -29.02
C PHE A 222 -3.91 11.37 -29.69
N GLY A 223 -3.51 11.09 -30.93
CA GLY A 223 -3.92 9.89 -31.67
C GLY A 223 -3.19 8.63 -31.22
N SER A 224 -3.54 8.13 -30.03
CA SER A 224 -3.71 6.71 -29.73
C SER A 224 -4.07 6.52 -28.25
N SER A 225 -5.32 6.79 -27.87
CA SER A 225 -5.94 6.23 -26.66
C SER A 225 -7.46 6.31 -26.86
N ASP A 226 -8.09 5.15 -27.01
CA ASP A 226 -9.54 4.98 -27.02
C ASP A 226 -10.14 5.49 -25.69
N PRO A 227 -11.30 6.18 -25.70
CA PRO A 227 -11.99 6.56 -24.48
C PRO A 227 -13.07 5.53 -24.14
N GLY A 228 -12.76 4.61 -23.24
CA GLY A 228 -13.74 4.05 -22.32
C GLY A 228 -13.96 5.05 -21.18
N ALA A 229 -15.23 5.32 -20.85
CA ALA A 229 -15.63 6.30 -19.86
C ALA A 229 -16.32 5.59 -18.67
N GLY A 230 -15.83 5.83 -17.46
CA GLY A 230 -16.45 5.46 -16.19
C GLY A 230 -15.49 5.73 -15.04
N GLY A 231 -16.00 5.91 -13.81
CA GLY A 231 -15.19 5.98 -12.60
C GLY A 231 -14.57 7.34 -12.25
N SER A 232 -14.89 7.84 -11.05
CA SER A 232 -14.16 8.95 -10.45
C SER A 232 -13.01 8.38 -9.60
N ASP A 233 -11.86 8.17 -10.22
CA ASP A 233 -10.68 7.56 -9.57
C ASP A 233 -10.28 8.32 -8.29
N ASP A 234 -10.47 7.68 -7.14
CA ASP A 234 -9.65 7.98 -5.97
C ASP A 234 -8.21 7.54 -6.33
N PRO A 235 -7.20 8.41 -6.14
CA PRO A 235 -5.86 8.07 -6.60
C PRO A 235 -5.33 6.86 -5.82
N GLN A 236 -4.94 5.82 -6.55
CA GLN A 236 -4.21 4.65 -6.04
C GLN A 236 -3.23 5.06 -4.93
N GLN A 237 -3.39 4.43 -3.76
CA GLN A 237 -2.57 4.75 -2.59
C GLN A 237 -1.52 3.66 -2.39
N PRO A 238 -0.22 4.02 -2.35
CA PRO A 238 0.79 3.05 -1.99
C PRO A 238 0.62 2.72 -0.50
N GLU A 239 0.22 1.48 -0.22
CA GLU A 239 0.08 0.98 1.15
C GLU A 239 1.41 0.50 1.67
N TRP A 240 2.13 -0.26 0.84
CA TRP A 240 3.33 -0.93 1.27
C TRP A 240 4.38 -1.03 0.15
N SER A 241 5.64 -1.03 0.56
CA SER A 241 6.77 -1.37 -0.31
C SER A 241 7.76 -2.20 0.48
N SER A 242 8.21 -3.28 -0.14
CA SER A 242 9.20 -4.19 0.40
C SER A 242 10.47 -3.45 0.76
N ASP A 243 11.10 -3.95 1.82
CA ASP A 243 12.33 -3.37 2.33
C ASP A 243 13.52 -3.57 1.38
N ASP A 244 13.47 -4.57 0.52
CA ASP A 244 14.50 -4.81 -0.50
C ASP A 244 14.26 -4.01 -1.80
N GLY A 245 13.13 -3.28 -1.88
CA GLY A 245 12.76 -2.43 -3.00
C GLY A 245 12.35 -3.19 -4.25
N HIS A 246 12.16 -4.50 -4.12
CA HIS A 246 11.85 -5.40 -5.24
C HIS A 246 10.36 -5.62 -5.41
N THR A 247 9.57 -5.50 -4.33
CA THR A 247 8.12 -5.65 -4.31
C THR A 247 7.42 -4.36 -3.83
N ASN A 248 6.34 -3.95 -4.47
CA ASN A 248 5.47 -2.85 -4.06
C ASN A 248 4.02 -3.34 -3.97
N VAL A 249 3.26 -2.76 -3.05
CA VAL A 249 1.83 -3.03 -2.90
C VAL A 249 1.05 -1.73 -2.91
N THR A 250 0.05 -1.68 -3.77
CA THR A 250 -0.82 -0.54 -4.00
C THR A 250 -2.26 -0.98 -3.79
N TRP A 251 -3.03 -0.22 -3.01
CA TRP A 251 -4.46 -0.45 -2.89
C TRP A 251 -5.19 0.13 -4.11
N LEU A 252 -6.01 -0.70 -4.74
CA LEU A 252 -6.75 -0.39 -5.96
C LEU A 252 -8.13 0.22 -5.60
N ALA A 253 -8.12 1.27 -4.78
CA ALA A 253 -9.32 1.93 -4.31
C ALA A 253 -10.13 2.58 -5.44
N GLY A 254 -11.43 2.30 -5.51
CA GLY A 254 -12.37 3.01 -6.39
C GLY A 254 -12.14 2.77 -7.88
N ASP A 255 -11.53 1.64 -8.23
CA ASP A 255 -11.51 1.10 -9.59
C ASP A 255 -12.78 0.24 -9.71
N ASP A 256 -13.82 0.80 -10.35
CA ASP A 256 -15.17 0.22 -10.47
C ASP A 256 -15.09 -1.22 -11.04
N GLU A 257 -14.07 -1.51 -11.86
CA GLU A 257 -13.82 -2.82 -12.45
C GLU A 257 -13.33 -3.87 -11.43
N TRP A 258 -12.59 -3.47 -10.39
CA TRP A 258 -12.19 -4.37 -9.29
C TRP A 258 -13.29 -4.53 -8.24
N GLU A 259 -14.20 -3.56 -8.11
CA GLU A 259 -15.46 -3.76 -7.38
C GLU A 259 -16.25 -4.94 -7.98
N GLY A 260 -16.22 -5.13 -9.32
CA GLY A 260 -16.82 -6.29 -9.97
C GLY A 260 -16.23 -7.63 -9.49
N THR A 261 -14.92 -7.74 -9.32
CA THR A 261 -14.30 -8.97 -8.77
C THR A 261 -14.67 -9.17 -7.30
N CYS A 262 -14.73 -8.08 -6.52
CA CYS A 262 -15.21 -8.09 -5.15
C CYS A 262 -16.68 -8.55 -5.03
N ASP A 263 -17.57 -8.01 -5.86
CA ASP A 263 -19.00 -8.35 -5.92
C ASP A 263 -19.27 -9.80 -6.34
N THR A 264 -18.29 -10.43 -6.99
CA THR A 264 -18.39 -11.83 -7.43
C THR A 264 -17.79 -12.82 -6.44
N THR A 265 -17.05 -12.34 -5.44
CA THR A 265 -16.45 -13.22 -4.42
C THR A 265 -17.51 -13.57 -3.37
N PRO A 266 -17.78 -14.86 -3.08
CA PRO A 266 -18.89 -15.26 -2.20
C PRO A 266 -18.80 -14.65 -0.79
N GLY A 267 -19.81 -13.87 -0.39
CA GLY A 267 -19.97 -13.32 0.97
C GLY A 267 -20.87 -12.07 1.02
N ASP A 268 -21.36 -11.70 2.20
CA ASP A 268 -21.96 -10.36 2.46
C ASP A 268 -20.89 -9.38 3.01
N ALA A 269 -19.63 -9.74 2.80
CA ALA A 269 -18.44 -9.14 3.38
C ALA A 269 -17.96 -7.96 2.55
N THR A 270 -17.24 -7.03 3.17
CA THR A 270 -16.47 -6.01 2.48
C THR A 270 -15.28 -6.65 1.77
N CYS A 271 -14.74 -5.96 0.76
CA CYS A 271 -13.67 -6.49 -0.07
C CYS A 271 -12.67 -5.40 -0.43
N ASP A 272 -11.39 -5.75 -0.40
CA ASP A 272 -10.29 -4.90 -0.82
C ASP A 272 -9.42 -5.63 -1.86
N ALA A 273 -8.97 -4.89 -2.88
CA ALA A 273 -8.07 -5.38 -3.91
C ALA A 273 -6.72 -4.66 -3.83
N TYR A 274 -5.63 -5.44 -3.89
CA TYR A 274 -4.26 -4.94 -3.79
C TYR A 274 -3.44 -5.39 -4.99
N GLU A 275 -2.82 -4.45 -5.70
CA GLU A 275 -1.81 -4.74 -6.72
C GLU A 275 -0.45 -4.94 -6.06
N ILE A 276 0.15 -6.11 -6.27
CA ILE A 276 1.47 -6.50 -5.80
C ILE A 276 2.40 -6.60 -7.01
N ASP A 277 3.25 -5.60 -7.19
CA ASP A 277 4.29 -5.58 -8.22
C ASP A 277 5.58 -6.15 -7.66
N THR A 278 6.30 -6.97 -8.44
CA THR A 278 7.66 -7.37 -8.08
C THR A 278 8.56 -7.58 -9.28
N ASP A 279 9.87 -7.31 -9.15
CA ASP A 279 10.89 -7.66 -10.16
C ASP A 279 11.51 -9.05 -9.91
N ARG A 280 10.94 -9.85 -8.99
CA ARG A 280 11.39 -11.20 -8.65
C ARG A 280 10.28 -12.23 -8.72
N SER A 281 10.57 -13.36 -9.37
CA SER A 281 9.70 -14.54 -9.30
C SER A 281 9.99 -15.31 -8.02
N CYS A 282 8.97 -15.51 -7.18
CA CYS A 282 9.08 -16.30 -5.97
C CYS A 282 7.70 -16.77 -5.50
N THR A 283 7.65 -17.70 -4.55
CA THR A 283 6.45 -17.86 -3.73
C THR A 283 6.59 -16.98 -2.50
N ALA A 284 5.64 -16.09 -2.30
CA ALA A 284 5.65 -15.09 -1.24
C ALA A 284 4.59 -15.40 -0.18
N VAL A 285 4.90 -15.03 1.06
CA VAL A 285 3.93 -14.92 2.15
C VAL A 285 3.56 -13.44 2.28
N VAL A 286 2.28 -13.14 2.10
CA VAL A 286 1.68 -11.81 2.25
C VAL A 286 0.96 -11.78 3.59
N THR A 287 1.30 -10.84 4.46
CA THR A 287 0.60 -10.61 5.73
C THR A 287 -0.50 -9.58 5.50
N VAL A 288 -1.74 -9.88 5.89
CA VAL A 288 -2.91 -9.01 5.77
C VAL A 288 -3.46 -8.73 7.16
N GLY A 289 -3.64 -7.45 7.50
CA GLY A 289 -4.30 -7.01 8.73
C GLY A 289 -5.73 -6.58 8.46
N PHE A 290 -6.67 -6.99 9.31
CA PHE A 290 -8.09 -6.63 9.23
C PHE A 290 -8.48 -5.76 10.42
N PHE A 291 -9.16 -4.64 10.18
CA PHE A 291 -9.42 -3.60 11.19
C PHE A 291 -10.91 -3.39 11.38
N THR A 292 -11.40 -3.60 12.62
CA THR A 292 -12.82 -3.42 12.96
C THR A 292 -13.30 -2.00 12.67
N SER A 293 -12.43 -1.00 12.78
CA SER A 293 -12.65 0.33 12.21
C SER A 293 -11.46 0.85 11.42
N ALA A 294 -11.73 1.66 10.39
CA ALA A 294 -10.69 2.38 9.64
C ALA A 294 -9.83 3.32 10.52
N ASP A 295 -10.34 3.68 11.70
CA ASP A 295 -9.65 4.47 12.71
C ASP A 295 -8.81 3.65 13.70
N ASP A 296 -8.92 2.32 13.69
CA ASP A 296 -8.17 1.43 14.60
C ASP A 296 -6.68 1.39 14.24
N ASP A 297 -5.83 1.35 15.28
CA ASP A 297 -4.37 1.37 15.15
C ASP A 297 -3.74 -0.03 15.08
N GLU A 298 -4.44 -1.05 15.58
CA GLU A 298 -4.04 -2.45 15.54
C GLU A 298 -5.12 -3.27 14.81
N PRO A 299 -4.73 -4.21 13.95
CA PRO A 299 -5.70 -5.09 13.32
C PRO A 299 -6.36 -5.97 14.38
N SER A 300 -7.68 -6.13 14.30
CA SER A 300 -8.42 -7.10 15.11
C SER A 300 -8.00 -8.54 14.80
N ARG A 301 -7.49 -8.77 13.59
CA ARG A 301 -7.02 -10.07 13.10
C ARG A 301 -5.91 -9.87 12.08
N VAL A 302 -4.89 -10.72 12.13
CA VAL A 302 -3.83 -10.77 11.11
C VAL A 302 -3.80 -12.16 10.51
N GLU A 303 -3.71 -12.23 9.20
CA GLU A 303 -3.58 -13.50 8.50
C GLU A 303 -2.46 -13.47 7.47
N GLU A 304 -2.04 -14.66 7.04
CA GLU A 304 -1.02 -14.84 6.01
C GLU A 304 -1.65 -15.48 4.77
N ARG A 305 -1.20 -15.05 3.59
CA ARG A 305 -1.51 -15.65 2.29
C ARG A 305 -0.24 -16.12 1.63
N THR A 306 -0.26 -17.32 1.09
CA THR A 306 0.85 -17.80 0.25
C THR A 306 0.46 -17.59 -1.21
N VAL A 307 1.23 -16.82 -1.97
CA VAL A 307 0.96 -16.54 -3.40
C VAL A 307 2.20 -16.76 -4.24
N ALA A 308 2.04 -17.20 -5.48
CA ALA A 308 3.13 -17.19 -6.46
C ALA A 308 3.20 -15.80 -7.12
N LEU A 309 4.34 -15.14 -6.99
CA LEU A 309 4.68 -13.90 -7.68
C LEU A 309 5.55 -14.19 -8.91
N THR A 310 5.28 -13.48 -10.00
CA THR A 310 6.05 -13.57 -11.24
C THR A 310 6.76 -12.22 -11.45
N ALA A 311 8.07 -12.22 -11.71
CA ALA A 311 8.81 -10.99 -12.00
C ALA A 311 8.17 -10.22 -13.17
N ASP A 312 8.02 -8.91 -12.99
CA ASP A 312 7.48 -7.96 -13.96
C ASP A 312 6.04 -8.27 -14.43
N VAL A 313 5.29 -9.03 -13.62
CA VAL A 313 3.87 -9.32 -13.83
C VAL A 313 3.14 -8.99 -12.52
N PRO A 314 2.22 -8.00 -12.53
CA PRO A 314 1.48 -7.63 -11.34
C PRO A 314 0.66 -8.82 -10.83
N LEU A 315 0.56 -8.98 -9.51
CA LEU A 315 -0.42 -9.87 -8.90
C LEU A 315 -1.48 -9.02 -8.20
N VAL A 316 -2.75 -9.23 -8.52
CA VAL A 316 -3.86 -8.64 -7.77
C VAL A 316 -4.31 -9.65 -6.70
N LEU A 317 -4.25 -9.24 -5.44
CA LEU A 317 -4.76 -9.99 -4.30
C LEU A 317 -6.12 -9.43 -3.89
N VAL A 318 -7.15 -10.26 -3.91
CA VAL A 318 -8.52 -9.90 -3.52
C VAL A 318 -8.84 -10.54 -2.18
N GLU A 319 -9.11 -9.70 -1.18
CA GLU A 319 -9.42 -10.10 0.19
C GLU A 319 -10.88 -9.79 0.54
N ASN A 320 -11.58 -10.80 1.04
CA ASN A 320 -12.91 -10.65 1.62
C ASN A 320 -12.82 -10.64 3.15
N HIS A 321 -13.53 -9.70 3.79
CA HIS A 321 -13.50 -9.52 5.24
C HIS A 321 -14.80 -8.98 5.84
N ASP A 322 -15.01 -9.25 7.13
CA ASP A 322 -16.16 -8.73 7.87
C ASP A 322 -15.84 -7.40 8.58
N GLU A 323 -14.56 -7.05 8.60
CA GLU A 323 -13.98 -5.84 9.20
C GLU A 323 -14.20 -4.59 8.32
N GLU A 324 -14.04 -3.38 8.85
CA GLU A 324 -14.30 -2.15 8.05
C GLU A 324 -13.27 -1.96 6.92
N VAL A 325 -12.04 -2.42 7.12
CA VAL A 325 -10.94 -2.27 6.15
C VAL A 325 -9.85 -3.33 6.36
N SER A 326 -9.13 -3.69 5.30
CA SER A 326 -7.82 -4.38 5.40
C SER A 326 -6.65 -3.50 4.98
N ASP A 327 -5.44 -3.93 5.35
CA ASP A 327 -4.19 -3.31 4.90
C ASP A 327 -3.13 -4.41 4.73
N VAL A 328 -2.28 -4.29 3.71
CA VAL A 328 -1.19 -5.25 3.47
C VAL A 328 0.04 -4.87 4.30
N GLY A 329 0.47 -5.80 5.16
CA GLY A 329 1.52 -5.59 6.16
C GLY A 329 2.95 -5.86 5.68
N ASP A 330 3.22 -7.06 5.17
CA ASP A 330 4.53 -7.49 4.66
C ASP A 330 4.36 -8.47 3.50
N VAL A 331 5.29 -8.47 2.55
CA VAL A 331 5.37 -9.46 1.46
C VAL A 331 6.79 -10.00 1.42
N SER A 332 6.95 -11.28 1.75
CA SER A 332 8.25 -11.91 1.89
C SER A 332 8.36 -13.17 1.02
N CYS A 333 9.37 -13.22 0.15
CA CYS A 333 9.67 -14.41 -0.63
C CYS A 333 10.24 -15.53 0.27
N VAL A 334 9.67 -16.73 0.20
CA VAL A 334 10.14 -17.90 0.95
C VAL A 334 11.35 -18.50 0.25
N THR A 335 12.48 -18.60 0.95
CA THR A 335 13.74 -19.10 0.37
C THR A 335 13.95 -20.61 0.48
N ASP A 336 13.24 -21.29 1.39
CA ASP A 336 13.56 -22.67 1.80
C ASP A 336 12.36 -23.63 1.72
N GLY A 337 11.79 -23.86 0.54
CA GLY A 337 10.88 -24.99 0.25
C GLY A 337 9.58 -25.10 1.06
N GLY A 338 9.36 -24.25 2.08
CA GLY A 338 8.18 -24.25 2.94
C GLY A 338 6.91 -23.83 2.20
N ALA A 339 7.05 -23.14 1.07
CA ALA A 339 5.92 -22.71 0.25
C ALA A 339 5.36 -23.81 -0.68
N ASP A 340 6.16 -24.84 -1.01
CA ASP A 340 5.64 -26.05 -1.67
C ASP A 340 4.73 -26.86 -0.73
N ALA A 341 4.88 -26.71 0.59
CA ALA A 341 4.04 -27.37 1.58
C ALA A 341 2.63 -26.77 1.66
N ASP A 342 2.49 -25.47 1.38
CA ASP A 342 1.20 -24.78 1.36
C ASP A 342 0.45 -25.00 0.04
N ARG A 343 1.12 -25.52 -1.00
CA ARG A 343 0.49 -25.78 -2.29
C ARG A 343 -0.47 -26.96 -2.19
N VAL A 344 -1.75 -26.70 -2.44
CA VAL A 344 -2.79 -27.72 -2.42
C VAL A 344 -3.06 -28.21 -3.84
N SER A 345 -3.21 -29.52 -3.99
CA SER A 345 -3.69 -30.10 -5.24
C SER A 345 -5.18 -29.79 -5.38
N ALA A 346 -5.55 -28.81 -6.19
CA ALA A 346 -6.94 -28.50 -6.49
C ALA A 346 -7.25 -28.76 -7.96
N THR A 347 -8.48 -29.19 -8.24
CA THR A 347 -9.00 -29.19 -9.60
C THR A 347 -9.69 -27.86 -9.86
N GLN A 348 -9.30 -27.18 -10.93
CA GLN A 348 -9.92 -25.93 -11.40
C GLN A 348 -10.45 -26.19 -12.81
N ARG A 349 -11.74 -25.94 -13.04
CA ARG A 349 -12.36 -26.08 -14.36
C ARG A 349 -13.21 -24.86 -14.65
N ALA A 350 -12.98 -24.23 -15.80
CA ALA A 350 -13.90 -23.24 -16.32
C ALA A 350 -15.27 -23.90 -16.49
N GLU A 351 -16.31 -23.23 -16.02
CA GLU A 351 -17.68 -23.74 -16.14
C GLU A 351 -18.35 -23.15 -17.38
N ASP A 352 -18.84 -24.01 -18.26
CA ASP A 352 -19.61 -23.56 -19.42
C ASP A 352 -21.00 -23.06 -19.00
N HIS A 353 -21.50 -23.50 -17.83
CA HIS A 353 -22.78 -23.14 -17.21
C HIS A 353 -22.58 -22.99 -15.70
N VAL A 354 -22.86 -21.80 -15.15
CA VAL A 354 -22.88 -21.54 -13.71
C VAL A 354 -24.19 -22.12 -13.16
N ASP A 355 -24.12 -23.09 -12.23
CA ASP A 355 -25.29 -23.79 -11.67
C ASP A 355 -26.06 -22.95 -10.61
N THR A 356 -25.68 -21.68 -10.43
CA THR A 356 -26.16 -20.76 -9.39
C THR A 356 -26.39 -19.36 -9.97
N ASP A 357 -27.23 -18.56 -9.29
CA ASP A 357 -27.49 -17.16 -9.64
C ASP A 357 -26.15 -16.42 -9.77
N VAL A 358 -25.82 -16.02 -11.02
CA VAL A 358 -24.60 -15.30 -11.35
C VAL A 358 -24.53 -14.04 -10.47
N PRO A 359 -23.41 -13.79 -9.75
CA PRO A 359 -23.31 -12.62 -8.88
C PRO A 359 -23.57 -11.32 -9.67
N ALA A 360 -24.15 -10.32 -9.02
CA ALA A 360 -24.54 -9.07 -9.70
C ALA A 360 -23.35 -8.35 -10.38
N GLY A 361 -22.12 -8.51 -9.86
CA GLY A 361 -20.90 -7.98 -10.47
C GLY A 361 -20.57 -8.61 -11.83
N CYS A 362 -20.85 -9.91 -12.01
CA CYS A 362 -20.65 -10.61 -13.29
C CYS A 362 -21.60 -10.11 -14.39
N GLU A 363 -22.79 -9.61 -14.04
CA GLU A 363 -23.74 -9.07 -15.03
C GLU A 363 -23.32 -7.69 -15.58
N GLN A 364 -22.52 -6.95 -14.82
CA GLN A 364 -22.12 -5.57 -15.12
C GLN A 364 -20.74 -5.51 -15.79
N GLU A 365 -19.74 -6.17 -15.20
CA GLU A 365 -18.32 -6.06 -15.59
C GLU A 365 -17.77 -7.32 -16.29
N GLY A 366 -18.63 -8.33 -16.48
CA GLY A 366 -18.23 -9.61 -17.05
C GLY A 366 -17.42 -10.47 -16.08
N CYS A 367 -17.54 -11.79 -16.20
CA CYS A 367 -16.72 -12.70 -15.39
C CYS A 367 -16.60 -14.10 -15.99
N VAL A 368 -15.56 -14.80 -15.55
CA VAL A 368 -15.34 -16.22 -15.85
C VAL A 368 -15.42 -17.03 -14.55
N ALA A 369 -16.33 -18.00 -14.51
CA ALA A 369 -16.50 -18.89 -13.37
C ALA A 369 -15.60 -20.13 -13.46
N PHE A 370 -15.01 -20.49 -12.32
CA PHE A 370 -14.24 -21.71 -12.13
C PHE A 370 -14.78 -22.52 -10.96
N ALA A 371 -15.05 -23.80 -11.18
CA ALA A 371 -15.27 -24.75 -10.09
C ALA A 371 -13.92 -25.22 -9.53
N VAL A 372 -13.68 -24.89 -8.26
CA VAL A 372 -12.47 -25.27 -7.53
C VAL A 372 -12.81 -26.37 -6.53
N THR A 373 -12.14 -27.52 -6.63
CA THR A 373 -12.31 -28.64 -5.70
C THR A 373 -10.98 -29.01 -5.07
N ALA A 374 -10.89 -28.94 -3.73
CA ALA A 374 -9.73 -29.33 -2.95
C ALA A 374 -9.97 -30.67 -2.20
N PRO A 375 -8.92 -31.47 -1.95
CA PRO A 375 -9.01 -32.73 -1.21
C PRO A 375 -9.17 -32.50 0.30
N ASP A 376 -8.72 -31.37 0.81
CA ASP A 376 -8.71 -31.02 2.23
C ASP A 376 -9.43 -29.68 2.45
N ASP A 377 -9.94 -29.46 3.67
CA ASP A 377 -10.57 -28.20 4.05
C ASP A 377 -9.51 -27.07 4.14
N CYS A 378 -9.88 -25.89 3.68
CA CYS A 378 -9.09 -24.68 3.81
C CYS A 378 -9.99 -23.49 4.15
N ALA A 379 -9.73 -22.82 5.28
CA ALA A 379 -10.54 -21.68 5.70
C ALA A 379 -10.33 -20.45 4.79
N ALA A 380 -9.12 -20.24 4.31
CA ALA A 380 -8.74 -19.12 3.44
C ALA A 380 -7.68 -19.60 2.42
N ALA A 381 -8.15 -20.17 1.30
CA ALA A 381 -7.28 -20.57 0.20
C ALA A 381 -7.08 -19.39 -0.76
N ALA A 382 -5.84 -19.16 -1.19
CA ALA A 382 -5.58 -18.26 -2.31
C ALA A 382 -5.64 -19.07 -3.61
N VAL A 383 -6.66 -18.81 -4.43
CA VAL A 383 -6.87 -19.44 -5.73
C VAL A 383 -6.32 -18.50 -6.80
N GLN A 384 -5.25 -18.90 -7.47
CA GLN A 384 -4.55 -18.05 -8.43
C GLN A 384 -4.93 -18.36 -9.88
N PHE A 385 -5.03 -17.31 -10.69
CA PHE A 385 -5.27 -17.33 -12.11
C PHE A 385 -4.27 -16.43 -12.83
N ARG A 386 -3.94 -16.77 -14.08
CA ARG A 386 -3.24 -15.90 -15.03
C ARG A 386 -4.28 -15.27 -15.94
N VAL A 387 -4.31 -13.95 -16.02
CA VAL A 387 -5.26 -13.20 -16.84
C VAL A 387 -4.52 -12.49 -17.97
N ALA A 388 -4.93 -12.78 -19.21
CA ALA A 388 -4.35 -12.23 -20.44
C ALA A 388 -5.10 -10.98 -20.95
N ALA A 389 -6.14 -10.56 -20.25
CA ALA A 389 -6.87 -9.31 -20.45
C ALA A 389 -6.40 -8.24 -19.44
N ALA A 390 -6.59 -6.97 -19.79
CA ALA A 390 -6.39 -5.86 -18.86
C ALA A 390 -7.70 -5.64 -18.10
N ILE A 391 -7.63 -5.40 -16.79
CA ILE A 391 -8.79 -5.18 -15.92
C ILE A 391 -8.55 -3.90 -15.13
N GLY A 392 -9.47 -2.94 -15.24
CA GLY A 392 -9.34 -1.62 -14.64
C GLY A 392 -8.01 -0.95 -15.03
N THR A 393 -7.28 -0.50 -14.01
CA THR A 393 -5.96 0.13 -14.14
C THR A 393 -4.79 -0.85 -14.32
N VAL A 394 -5.00 -2.17 -14.18
CA VAL A 394 -3.94 -3.19 -14.21
C VAL A 394 -3.77 -3.76 -15.63
N ALA A 395 -2.54 -3.65 -16.15
CA ALA A 395 -2.22 -4.07 -17.52
C ALA A 395 -2.20 -5.60 -17.72
N ALA A 396 -2.42 -6.04 -18.96
CA ALA A 396 -2.24 -7.44 -19.34
C ALA A 396 -0.76 -7.76 -19.68
N PRO A 397 -0.25 -8.95 -19.32
CA PRO A 397 -0.87 -9.94 -18.46
C PRO A 397 -0.68 -9.60 -16.97
N HIS A 398 -1.60 -10.06 -16.13
CA HIS A 398 -1.45 -10.03 -14.67
C HIS A 398 -1.85 -11.38 -14.05
N ASP A 399 -1.42 -11.62 -12.82
CA ASP A 399 -1.89 -12.71 -11.98
C ASP A 399 -3.02 -12.19 -11.08
N LEU A 400 -4.01 -13.03 -10.78
CA LEU A 400 -5.12 -12.73 -9.86
C LEU A 400 -5.17 -13.82 -8.78
N ALA A 401 -5.23 -13.43 -7.51
CA ALA A 401 -5.40 -14.33 -6.38
C ALA A 401 -6.70 -13.98 -5.65
N VAL A 402 -7.68 -14.88 -5.70
CA VAL A 402 -8.95 -14.74 -4.99
C VAL A 402 -8.91 -15.57 -3.71
N VAL A 403 -9.14 -14.93 -2.57
CA VAL A 403 -9.16 -15.61 -1.27
C VAL A 403 -10.55 -16.15 -0.98
N THR A 404 -10.67 -17.47 -0.78
CA THR A 404 -11.95 -18.12 -0.50
C THR A 404 -11.82 -19.37 0.36
N ALA A 405 -12.88 -19.73 1.07
CA ALA A 405 -12.94 -20.97 1.83
C ALA A 405 -13.21 -22.17 0.90
N LEU A 406 -12.36 -23.20 1.00
CA LEU A 406 -12.53 -24.46 0.28
C LEU A 406 -12.92 -25.58 1.26
N ARG A 407 -13.83 -26.45 0.83
CA ARG A 407 -14.23 -27.63 1.61
C ARG A 407 -13.84 -28.90 0.88
N SER A 408 -13.33 -29.87 1.63
CA SER A 408 -12.88 -31.17 1.15
C SER A 408 -13.95 -31.83 0.28
N GLY A 409 -13.59 -32.10 -0.97
CA GLY A 409 -14.40 -32.82 -1.95
C GLY A 409 -15.65 -32.08 -2.44
N ARG A 410 -15.82 -30.81 -2.09
CA ARG A 410 -16.92 -29.96 -2.57
C ARG A 410 -16.39 -28.94 -3.56
N ALA A 411 -17.09 -28.77 -4.69
CA ALA A 411 -16.82 -27.68 -5.61
C ALA A 411 -17.26 -26.35 -4.98
N THR A 412 -16.36 -25.38 -5.01
CA THR A 412 -16.62 -23.97 -4.70
C THR A 412 -16.45 -23.17 -5.98
N ASP A 413 -17.44 -22.35 -6.30
CA ASP A 413 -17.39 -21.46 -7.46
C ASP A 413 -16.52 -20.25 -7.12
N VAL A 414 -15.52 -19.99 -7.96
CA VAL A 414 -14.61 -18.86 -7.85
C VAL A 414 -14.69 -18.10 -9.17
N PHE A 415 -14.89 -16.79 -9.07
CA PHE A 415 -15.11 -15.93 -10.22
C PHE A 415 -13.88 -15.05 -10.45
N VAL A 416 -13.55 -14.86 -11.72
CA VAL A 416 -12.56 -13.88 -12.18
C VAL A 416 -13.35 -12.79 -12.89
N GLY A 417 -13.50 -11.63 -12.26
CA GLY A 417 -14.22 -10.47 -12.83
C GLY A 417 -13.40 -9.74 -13.89
N GLY A 418 -14.04 -8.82 -14.62
CA GLY A 418 -13.39 -7.92 -15.57
C GLY A 418 -13.07 -8.52 -16.95
N THR A 419 -13.53 -9.75 -17.23
CA THR A 419 -13.44 -10.36 -18.56
C THR A 419 -14.57 -11.35 -18.81
N ASP A 420 -15.12 -11.33 -20.03
CA ASP A 420 -16.11 -12.30 -20.52
C ASP A 420 -15.48 -13.50 -21.24
N ASP A 421 -14.20 -13.41 -21.58
CA ASP A 421 -13.52 -14.38 -22.43
C ASP A 421 -12.78 -15.42 -21.57
N ALA A 422 -13.39 -16.59 -21.41
CA ALA A 422 -12.79 -17.72 -20.68
C ALA A 422 -11.41 -18.16 -21.24
N SER A 423 -11.10 -17.83 -22.50
CA SER A 423 -9.78 -18.08 -23.08
C SER A 423 -8.67 -17.20 -22.52
N ASP A 424 -9.03 -16.07 -21.89
CA ASP A 424 -8.07 -15.11 -21.33
C ASP A 424 -7.68 -15.47 -19.90
N VAL A 425 -8.38 -16.43 -19.27
CA VAL A 425 -8.14 -16.85 -17.89
C VAL A 425 -7.60 -18.26 -17.86
N VAL A 426 -6.39 -18.42 -17.34
CA VAL A 426 -5.73 -19.72 -17.17
C VAL A 426 -5.59 -20.02 -15.69
N ALA A 427 -6.11 -21.17 -15.26
CA ALA A 427 -5.97 -21.66 -13.89
C ALA A 427 -4.49 -21.78 -13.48
N GLY A 428 -4.14 -21.21 -12.34
CA GLY A 428 -2.82 -21.23 -11.74
C GLY A 428 -2.70 -22.26 -10.62
N GLY A 429 -2.19 -21.83 -9.46
CA GLY A 429 -2.05 -22.64 -8.25
C GLY A 429 -3.16 -22.39 -7.25
N VAL A 430 -3.35 -23.34 -6.32
CA VAL A 430 -4.11 -23.12 -5.09
C VAL A 430 -3.18 -23.34 -3.92
N THR A 431 -3.18 -22.40 -2.99
CA THR A 431 -2.37 -22.44 -1.77
C THR A 431 -3.28 -22.31 -0.56
N CYS A 432 -2.93 -23.03 0.49
CA CYS A 432 -3.65 -22.99 1.76
C CYS A 432 -2.62 -22.99 2.88
N ARG A 433 -2.56 -21.87 3.60
CA ARG A 433 -1.74 -21.76 4.81
C ARG A 433 -2.67 -21.75 6.01
N ALA A 434 -2.44 -22.67 6.94
CA ALA A 434 -3.17 -22.65 8.20
C ALA A 434 -2.71 -21.42 9.01
N THR A 435 -3.63 -20.53 9.35
CA THR A 435 -3.39 -19.56 10.42
C THR A 435 -3.35 -20.33 11.73
N ASP A 436 -2.24 -20.27 12.45
CA ASP A 436 -2.15 -20.86 13.78
C ASP A 436 -3.18 -20.17 14.67
N ASP A 437 -4.28 -20.87 14.95
CA ASP A 437 -5.30 -20.49 15.93
C ASP A 437 -4.62 -20.41 17.31
N THR A 438 -4.04 -19.25 17.67
CA THR A 438 -3.67 -18.98 19.06
C THR A 438 -4.94 -18.72 19.87
N GLY A 439 -5.68 -19.80 20.10
CA GLY A 439 -6.73 -19.91 21.09
C GLY A 439 -6.15 -19.65 22.48
N SER A 440 -6.18 -18.40 22.91
CA SER A 440 -6.12 -18.05 24.33
C SER A 440 -7.53 -18.07 24.90
N SER A 441 -8.09 -19.27 25.06
CA SER A 441 -9.16 -19.49 26.03
C SER A 441 -8.58 -19.24 27.43
N GLN A 442 -8.68 -18.00 27.92
CA GLN A 442 -8.48 -17.69 29.34
C GLN A 442 -9.65 -18.26 30.14
N THR A 443 -9.51 -19.50 30.58
CA THR A 443 -10.13 -19.96 31.82
C THR A 443 -9.36 -19.37 33.00
N SER A 444 -9.99 -18.47 33.75
CA SER A 444 -9.76 -18.23 35.18
C SER A 444 -11.03 -17.69 35.80
#